data_AF-A0A1X0VAK1-F1
#
_entry.id   AF-A0A1X0VAK1-F1
#
_cell.length_a   1.000
_cell.length_b   1.000
_cell.length_c   1.000
_cell.angle_alpha   90.00
_cell.angle_beta   90.00
_cell.angle_gamma   90.00
#
_symmetry.space_group_name_H-M   'P 1'
#
loop_
_entity.id
_entity.type
_entity.pdbx_description
1 polymer ?
#
loop_
_entity_poly.entity_id
_entity_poly.type
_entity_poly.pdbx_seq_one_letter_code
_entity_poly.pdbx_strand_id
1 'polypeptide(L)'
;KTATEPLDSRRIAFLLTTPQQDGGQWDMIVSIIEKYGLVPQSIYPESKASSATAELNNTLNTLLRHDATVLRGLVAQQASKDKISNARNEMLANVYRLLSLTLGEPPVQFDFEYRDELHNFHVERQLTPQDYYQKFVSWDLDEYISVINAPTADKPFDATYNVDMLGNVVGGRDVKHLNVDINKMKAFAISQLKDGQSVWFGVDMGPQVDRESGLMASGIFASDDLFNVDSTMTKAQRLDYGESLMTHAMVLTGVDLDENDQPTKWKVENSWGEKVGKKGYFTMSDDWMSEYAYQIVVKKEYLSSELVNIYDNSKPTLLSPWDPMGALA
;
A
#
# COMPACT_ATOMS: atom_id res chain seq x y z
N LYS A 1 20.04 -14.38 1.43
CA LYS A 1 19.78 -14.49 -0.02
C LYS A 1 20.81 -13.70 -0.83
N THR A 2 21.10 -12.44 -0.48
CA THR A 2 21.97 -11.55 -1.28
C THR A 2 23.37 -11.30 -0.66
N ALA A 3 23.70 -11.96 0.46
CA ALA A 3 24.94 -11.69 1.20
C ALA A 3 26.23 -11.98 0.40
N THR A 4 26.16 -12.86 -0.60
CA THR A 4 27.27 -13.19 -1.50
C THR A 4 27.31 -12.31 -2.76
N GLU A 5 26.31 -11.46 -2.98
CA GLU A 5 26.32 -10.51 -4.10
C GLU A 5 27.30 -9.36 -3.80
N PRO A 6 27.92 -8.76 -4.83
CA PRO A 6 28.74 -7.57 -4.71
C PRO A 6 28.00 -6.44 -3.98
N LEU A 7 28.70 -5.67 -3.14
CA LEU A 7 28.08 -4.57 -2.38
C LEU A 7 27.54 -3.46 -3.30
N ASP A 8 28.17 -3.29 -4.47
CA ASP A 8 27.79 -2.35 -5.52
C ASP A 8 26.79 -2.94 -6.54
N SER A 9 26.28 -4.17 -6.30
CA SER A 9 25.21 -4.71 -7.15
C SER A 9 23.95 -3.86 -7.03
N ARG A 10 23.22 -3.68 -8.14
CA ARG A 10 21.98 -2.87 -8.16
C ARG A 10 20.97 -3.34 -7.10
N ARG A 11 20.90 -4.64 -6.85
CA ARG A 11 20.00 -5.24 -5.85
C ARG A 11 20.43 -4.90 -4.42
N ILE A 12 21.71 -5.03 -4.08
CA ILE A 12 22.19 -4.63 -2.76
C ILE A 12 22.06 -3.13 -2.56
N ALA A 13 22.43 -2.33 -3.57
CA ALA A 13 22.26 -0.88 -3.54
C ALA A 13 20.80 -0.51 -3.27
N PHE A 14 19.84 -1.10 -3.98
CA PHE A 14 18.41 -0.87 -3.78
C PHE A 14 17.96 -1.15 -2.32
N LEU A 15 18.32 -2.32 -1.78
CA LEU A 15 17.98 -2.69 -0.39
C LEU A 15 18.60 -1.76 0.65
N LEU A 16 19.79 -1.22 0.38
CA LEU A 16 20.48 -0.32 1.31
C LEU A 16 20.06 1.14 1.14
N THR A 17 19.55 1.54 -0.04
CA THR A 17 18.97 2.87 -0.26
C THR A 17 17.80 3.09 0.70
N THR A 18 16.86 2.15 0.73
CA THR A 18 15.69 2.21 1.61
C THR A 18 15.46 0.84 2.27
N PRO A 19 16.16 0.53 3.38
CA PRO A 19 15.99 -0.76 4.08
C PRO A 19 14.56 -1.00 4.54
N GLN A 20 13.89 0.07 4.98
CA GLN A 20 12.47 0.12 5.28
C GLN A 20 11.96 1.56 5.07
N GLN A 21 10.64 1.69 4.92
CA GLN A 21 9.89 2.94 4.87
C GLN A 21 8.46 2.71 5.34
N ASP A 22 7.71 3.79 5.57
CA ASP A 22 6.33 3.72 6.06
C ASP A 22 5.35 3.13 5.03
N GLY A 23 5.58 3.41 3.74
CA GLY A 23 4.70 3.01 2.66
C GLY A 23 4.53 1.49 2.54
N GLY A 24 3.38 1.10 2.03
CA GLY A 24 2.94 -0.29 1.95
C GLY A 24 2.24 -0.64 0.64
N GLN A 25 1.75 -1.88 0.61
CA GLN A 25 0.88 -2.43 -0.43
C GLN A 25 -0.25 -3.22 0.25
N TRP A 26 -1.33 -3.51 -0.47
CA TRP A 26 -2.49 -4.20 0.09
C TRP A 26 -2.13 -5.52 0.79
N ASP A 27 -1.40 -6.42 0.12
CA ASP A 27 -1.06 -7.73 0.70
C ASP A 27 -0.14 -7.62 1.93
N MET A 28 0.61 -6.52 2.04
CA MET A 28 1.44 -6.22 3.21
C MET A 28 0.59 -5.86 4.43
N ILE A 29 -0.48 -5.07 4.27
CA ILE A 29 -1.39 -4.78 5.40
C ILE A 29 -2.20 -6.01 5.77
N VAL A 30 -2.63 -6.83 4.79
CA VAL A 30 -3.31 -8.11 5.04
C VAL A 30 -2.43 -9.03 5.89
N SER A 31 -1.15 -9.18 5.53
CA SER A 31 -0.19 -9.98 6.31
C SER A 31 -0.06 -9.53 7.77
N ILE A 32 -0.20 -8.22 8.04
CA ILE A 32 -0.17 -7.68 9.40
C ILE A 32 -1.48 -7.99 10.13
N ILE A 33 -2.63 -7.76 9.49
CA ILE A 33 -3.95 -8.00 10.09
C ILE A 33 -4.15 -9.48 10.40
N GLU A 34 -3.82 -10.39 9.48
CA GLU A 34 -3.95 -11.84 9.70
C GLU A 34 -3.10 -12.32 10.88
N LYS A 35 -1.89 -11.77 11.01
CA LYS A 35 -0.94 -12.18 12.05
C LYS A 35 -1.20 -11.51 13.41
N TYR A 36 -1.56 -10.24 13.42
CA TYR A 36 -1.60 -9.41 14.63
C TYR A 36 -2.97 -8.83 14.96
N GLY A 37 -3.98 -8.96 14.10
CA GLY A 37 -5.31 -8.40 14.31
C GLY A 37 -5.37 -6.87 14.21
N LEU A 38 -6.36 -6.28 14.87
CA LEU A 38 -6.61 -4.83 14.89
C LEU A 38 -6.96 -4.38 16.31
N VAL A 39 -6.76 -3.10 16.60
CA VAL A 39 -7.20 -2.48 17.85
C VAL A 39 -7.89 -1.14 17.58
N PRO A 40 -8.84 -0.71 18.44
CA PRO A 40 -9.36 0.65 18.39
C PRO A 40 -8.25 1.68 18.62
N GLN A 41 -8.32 2.81 17.93
CA GLN A 41 -7.36 3.92 18.10
C GLN A 41 -7.26 4.43 19.55
N SER A 42 -8.36 4.36 20.31
CA SER A 42 -8.36 4.74 21.73
C SER A 42 -7.54 3.82 22.63
N ILE A 43 -7.27 2.57 22.20
CA ILE A 43 -6.48 1.58 22.94
C ILE A 43 -4.99 1.75 22.65
N TYR A 44 -4.65 2.06 21.40
CA TYR A 44 -3.27 2.29 20.98
C TYR A 44 -3.20 3.58 20.14
N PRO A 45 -3.13 4.75 20.81
CA PRO A 45 -3.21 6.05 20.17
C PRO A 45 -1.91 6.41 19.45
N GLU A 46 -1.99 7.44 18.61
CA GLU A 46 -0.84 8.03 17.95
C GLU A 46 0.23 8.49 18.95
N SER A 47 1.49 8.25 18.60
CA SER A 47 2.65 8.82 19.25
C SER A 47 3.21 9.99 18.43
N LYS A 48 4.15 10.75 19.01
CA LYS A 48 4.88 11.77 18.23
C LYS A 48 5.56 11.14 17.01
N ALA A 49 6.10 9.94 17.16
CA ALA A 49 6.83 9.27 16.08
C ALA A 49 5.89 8.69 15.02
N SER A 50 4.68 8.23 15.36
CA SER A 50 3.72 7.76 14.35
C SER A 50 3.16 8.92 13.50
N SER A 51 3.01 10.10 14.08
CA SER A 51 2.58 11.32 13.35
C SER A 51 3.72 12.13 12.73
N ALA A 52 4.99 11.77 12.98
CA ALA A 52 6.19 12.43 12.42
C ALA A 52 7.37 11.45 12.36
N THR A 53 7.33 10.51 11.41
CA THR A 53 8.18 9.32 11.35
C THR A 53 9.62 9.56 10.89
N ALA A 54 9.96 10.74 10.38
CA ALA A 54 11.26 11.00 9.75
C ALA A 54 12.48 10.65 10.64
N GLU A 55 12.46 11.06 11.92
CA GLU A 55 13.53 10.76 12.87
C GLU A 55 13.61 9.27 13.21
N LEU A 56 12.44 8.63 13.39
CA LEU A 56 12.33 7.19 13.62
C LEU A 56 12.93 6.40 12.45
N ASN A 57 12.51 6.72 11.22
CA ASN A 57 12.96 6.06 10.01
C ASN A 57 14.47 6.25 9.77
N ASN A 58 15.00 7.45 9.96
CA ASN A 58 16.43 7.70 9.84
C ASN A 58 17.26 6.90 10.85
N THR A 59 16.78 6.80 12.09
CA THR A 59 17.45 6.05 13.15
C THR A 59 17.39 4.55 12.86
N LEU A 60 16.22 4.02 12.52
CA LEU A 60 16.03 2.62 12.19
C LEU A 60 16.83 2.22 10.95
N ASN A 61 16.83 3.03 9.89
CA ASN A 61 17.60 2.76 8.68
C ASN A 61 19.11 2.77 8.93
N THR A 62 19.61 3.64 9.82
CA THR A 62 21.01 3.59 10.27
C THR A 62 21.33 2.28 10.97
N LEU A 63 20.48 1.83 11.89
CA LEU A 63 20.64 0.56 12.60
C LEU A 63 20.63 -0.64 11.63
N LEU A 64 19.67 -0.69 10.70
CA LEU A 64 19.55 -1.78 9.71
C LEU A 64 20.76 -1.83 8.77
N ARG A 65 21.29 -0.68 8.35
CA ARG A 65 22.52 -0.63 7.52
C ARG A 65 23.74 -1.11 8.31
N HIS A 66 23.89 -0.70 9.57
CA HIS A 66 24.92 -1.24 10.46
C HIS A 66 24.81 -2.76 10.56
N ASP A 67 23.63 -3.28 10.86
CA ASP A 67 23.40 -4.71 11.04
C ASP A 67 23.65 -5.50 9.75
N ALA A 68 23.34 -4.93 8.58
CA ALA A 68 23.68 -5.51 7.28
C ALA A 68 25.21 -5.71 7.11
N THR A 69 26.04 -4.79 7.62
CA THR A 69 27.51 -4.96 7.60
C THR A 69 27.95 -6.19 8.41
N VAL A 70 27.36 -6.36 9.60
CA VAL A 70 27.67 -7.46 10.51
C VAL A 70 27.22 -8.79 9.91
N LEU A 71 25.99 -8.86 9.41
CA LEU A 71 25.44 -10.08 8.81
C LEU A 71 26.23 -10.52 7.57
N ARG A 72 26.62 -9.58 6.69
CA ARG A 72 27.47 -9.89 5.54
C ARG A 72 28.86 -10.37 5.98
N GLY A 73 29.44 -9.75 7.02
CA GLY A 73 30.71 -10.19 7.61
C GLY A 73 30.65 -11.62 8.15
N LEU A 74 29.58 -11.98 8.86
CA LEU A 74 29.36 -13.34 9.37
C LEU A 74 29.27 -14.36 8.24
N VAL A 75 28.54 -14.05 7.17
CA VAL A 75 28.45 -14.93 5.99
C VAL A 75 29.80 -15.07 5.30
N ALA A 76 30.56 -13.99 5.14
CA ALA A 76 31.89 -14.02 4.53
C ALA A 76 32.90 -14.85 5.34
N GLN A 77 32.77 -14.85 6.67
CA GLN A 77 33.56 -15.68 7.59
C GLN A 77 33.06 -17.14 7.68
N GLN A 78 32.06 -17.52 6.88
CA GLN A 78 31.44 -18.85 6.91
C GLN A 78 30.93 -19.23 8.31
N ALA A 79 30.40 -18.25 9.05
CA ALA A 79 29.79 -18.49 10.35
C ALA A 79 28.66 -19.52 10.26
N SER A 80 28.46 -20.30 11.32
CA SER A 80 27.37 -21.26 11.38
C SER A 80 26.00 -20.57 11.30
N LYS A 81 24.99 -21.30 10.81
CA LYS A 81 23.61 -20.82 10.75
C LYS A 81 23.11 -20.37 12.14
N ASP A 82 23.49 -21.08 13.20
CA ASP A 82 23.12 -20.73 14.57
C ASP A 82 23.75 -19.40 15.01
N LYS A 83 25.03 -19.17 14.69
CA LYS A 83 25.69 -17.89 15.01
C LYS A 83 25.03 -16.72 14.27
N ILE A 84 24.67 -16.91 13.01
CA ILE A 84 23.94 -15.88 12.22
C ILE A 84 22.54 -15.66 12.81
N SER A 85 21.83 -16.72 13.18
CA SER A 85 20.49 -16.63 13.77
C SER A 85 20.51 -15.92 15.12
N ASN A 86 21.49 -16.21 15.98
CA ASN A 86 21.64 -15.56 17.28
C ASN A 86 21.94 -14.07 17.13
N ALA A 87 22.87 -13.71 16.23
CA ALA A 87 23.16 -12.31 15.92
C ALA A 87 21.90 -11.57 15.42
N ARG A 88 21.13 -12.19 14.52
CA ARG A 88 19.86 -11.62 14.03
C ARG A 88 18.84 -11.42 15.17
N ASN A 89 18.76 -12.34 16.13
CA ASN A 89 17.84 -12.21 17.26
C ASN A 89 18.23 -11.03 18.17
N GLU A 90 19.52 -10.81 18.41
CA GLU A 90 20.01 -9.63 19.14
C GLU A 90 19.71 -8.32 18.40
N MET A 91 19.89 -8.31 17.07
CA MET A 91 19.53 -7.18 16.20
C MET A 91 18.02 -6.87 16.28
N LEU A 92 17.18 -7.89 16.20
CA LEU A 92 15.72 -7.75 16.33
C LEU A 92 15.31 -7.25 17.72
N ALA A 93 16.01 -7.65 18.80
CA ALA A 93 15.76 -7.09 20.13
C ALA A 93 16.07 -5.59 20.20
N ASN A 94 17.11 -5.12 19.49
CA ASN A 94 17.40 -3.69 19.37
C ASN A 94 16.33 -2.94 18.57
N VAL A 95 15.86 -3.52 17.46
CA VAL A 95 14.75 -2.96 16.67
C VAL A 95 13.48 -2.87 17.51
N TYR A 96 13.12 -3.93 18.25
CA TYR A 96 11.95 -3.93 19.14
C TYR A 96 12.05 -2.85 20.22
N ARG A 97 13.22 -2.72 20.87
CA ARG A 97 13.44 -1.68 21.87
C ARG A 97 13.30 -0.28 21.28
N LEU A 98 13.86 -0.05 20.10
CA LEU A 98 13.76 1.23 19.40
C LEU A 98 12.30 1.57 19.08
N LEU A 99 11.56 0.64 18.48
CA LEU A 99 10.14 0.84 18.13
C LEU A 99 9.25 1.02 19.37
N SER A 100 9.48 0.25 20.43
CA SER A 100 8.66 0.33 21.65
C SER A 100 8.88 1.65 22.39
N LEU A 101 10.10 2.20 22.35
CA LEU A 101 10.40 3.52 22.92
C LEU A 101 9.76 4.68 22.13
N THR A 102 9.51 4.50 20.83
CA THR A 102 8.99 5.57 19.95
C THR A 102 7.49 5.47 19.73
N LEU A 103 6.93 4.26 19.68
CA LEU A 103 5.53 3.99 19.37
C LEU A 103 4.73 3.51 20.58
N GLY A 104 5.39 3.07 21.65
CA GLY A 104 4.76 2.33 22.75
C GLY A 104 4.82 0.81 22.53
N GLU A 105 4.45 0.05 23.55
CA GLU A 105 4.32 -1.41 23.43
C GLU A 105 2.92 -1.75 22.89
N PRO A 106 2.81 -2.55 21.81
CA PRO A 106 1.51 -2.96 21.29
C PRO A 106 0.70 -3.74 22.35
N PRO A 107 -0.60 -3.45 22.50
CA PRO A 107 -1.45 -4.12 23.48
C PRO A 107 -1.63 -5.60 23.11
N VAL A 108 -1.41 -6.49 24.07
CA VAL A 108 -1.69 -7.93 23.93
C VAL A 108 -3.09 -8.31 24.38
N GLN A 109 -3.65 -7.53 25.30
CA GLN A 109 -5.00 -7.70 25.83
C GLN A 109 -5.54 -6.33 26.29
N PHE A 110 -6.81 -6.05 26.03
CA PHE A 110 -7.46 -4.79 26.41
C PHE A 110 -8.98 -4.95 26.63
N ASP A 111 -9.56 -4.00 27.35
CA ASP A 111 -11.00 -3.82 27.43
C ASP A 111 -11.41 -2.71 26.43
N PHE A 112 -12.50 -2.89 25.70
CA PHE A 112 -13.06 -1.90 24.77
C PHE A 112 -14.42 -1.42 25.25
N GLU A 113 -14.49 -0.15 25.61
CA GLU A 113 -15.70 0.53 26.08
C GLU A 113 -16.16 1.57 25.05
N TYR A 114 -17.43 1.53 24.68
CA TYR A 114 -18.00 2.48 23.71
C TYR A 114 -19.49 2.73 23.95
N ARG A 115 -20.01 3.79 23.33
CA ARG A 115 -21.45 4.02 23.21
C ARG A 115 -21.85 3.93 21.75
N ASP A 116 -22.97 3.24 21.48
CA ASP A 116 -23.53 3.15 20.14
C ASP A 116 -24.29 4.44 19.74
N GLU A 117 -24.81 4.47 18.52
CA GLU A 117 -25.61 5.59 18.00
C GLU A 117 -26.91 5.83 18.78
N LEU A 118 -27.39 4.82 19.54
CA LEU A 118 -28.55 4.91 20.43
C LEU A 118 -28.15 5.31 21.86
N HIS A 119 -26.88 5.67 22.06
CA HIS A 119 -26.27 6.05 23.33
C HIS A 119 -26.20 4.95 24.40
N ASN A 120 -26.42 3.67 24.05
CA ASN A 120 -26.25 2.57 24.99
C ASN A 120 -24.77 2.31 25.26
N PHE A 121 -24.42 2.02 26.52
CA PHE A 121 -23.06 1.69 26.90
C PHE A 121 -22.77 0.20 26.67
N HIS A 122 -21.63 -0.08 26.04
CA HIS A 122 -21.12 -1.43 25.76
C HIS A 122 -19.71 -1.58 26.34
N VAL A 123 -19.40 -2.78 26.80
CA VAL A 123 -18.06 -3.14 27.26
C VAL A 123 -17.71 -4.55 26.80
N GLU A 124 -16.59 -4.67 26.10
CA GLU A 124 -15.98 -5.94 25.74
C GLU A 124 -14.70 -6.10 26.55
N ARG A 125 -14.59 -7.17 27.34
CA ARG A 125 -13.46 -7.35 28.24
C ARG A 125 -12.47 -8.36 27.70
N GLN A 126 -11.20 -8.15 28.04
CA GLN A 126 -10.12 -9.11 27.81
C GLN A 126 -9.92 -9.51 26.34
N LEU A 127 -10.24 -8.61 25.41
CA LEU A 127 -10.01 -8.81 23.99
C LEU A 127 -8.52 -8.85 23.69
N THR A 128 -8.11 -9.79 22.85
CA THR A 128 -6.87 -9.66 22.08
C THR A 128 -7.15 -8.88 20.78
N PRO A 129 -6.12 -8.33 20.11
CA PRO A 129 -6.28 -7.73 18.79
C PRO A 129 -6.91 -8.67 17.74
N GLN A 130 -6.64 -9.98 17.83
CA GLN A 130 -7.29 -10.96 16.95
C GLN A 130 -8.77 -11.15 17.28
N ASP A 131 -9.13 -11.21 18.57
CA ASP A 131 -10.55 -11.27 18.98
C ASP A 131 -11.32 -10.04 18.49
N TYR A 132 -10.71 -8.85 18.58
CA TYR A 132 -11.32 -7.62 18.09
C TYR A 132 -11.57 -7.68 16.58
N TYR A 133 -10.57 -8.10 15.79
CA TYR A 133 -10.72 -8.29 14.35
C TYR A 133 -11.87 -9.25 14.02
N GLN A 134 -11.88 -10.43 14.64
CA GLN A 134 -12.88 -11.49 14.40
C GLN A 134 -14.29 -11.17 14.92
N LYS A 135 -14.44 -10.18 15.80
CA LYS A 135 -15.74 -9.80 16.34
C LYS A 135 -16.35 -8.59 15.63
N PHE A 136 -15.53 -7.60 15.29
CA PHE A 136 -15.99 -6.30 14.80
C PHE A 136 -15.77 -6.07 13.31
N VAL A 137 -14.84 -6.79 12.68
CA VAL A 137 -14.51 -6.61 11.25
C VAL A 137 -14.84 -7.89 10.48
N SER A 138 -14.18 -9.01 10.82
CA SER A 138 -14.47 -10.35 10.28
C SER A 138 -14.45 -10.44 8.76
N TRP A 139 -13.62 -9.65 8.09
CA TRP A 139 -13.48 -9.73 6.65
C TRP A 139 -12.70 -10.98 6.27
N ASP A 140 -13.14 -11.64 5.20
CA ASP A 140 -12.32 -12.64 4.54
C ASP A 140 -11.35 -11.91 3.60
N LEU A 141 -10.12 -11.70 4.06
CA LEU A 141 -9.12 -10.95 3.29
C LEU A 141 -8.61 -11.74 2.08
N ASP A 142 -8.87 -13.04 1.98
CA ASP A 142 -8.58 -13.84 0.79
C ASP A 142 -9.50 -13.50 -0.39
N GLU A 143 -10.66 -12.92 -0.12
CA GLU A 143 -11.63 -12.50 -1.14
C GLU A 143 -11.25 -11.17 -1.79
N TYR A 144 -10.36 -10.39 -1.19
CA TYR A 144 -9.92 -9.10 -1.72
C TYR A 144 -8.63 -9.27 -2.54
N ILE A 145 -8.66 -8.78 -3.77
CA ILE A 145 -7.52 -8.87 -4.67
C ILE A 145 -7.03 -7.48 -5.07
N SER A 146 -5.70 -7.36 -5.21
CA SER A 146 -5.09 -6.19 -5.81
C SER A 146 -5.20 -6.25 -7.33
N VAL A 147 -5.94 -5.32 -7.92
CA VAL A 147 -6.03 -5.13 -9.37
C VAL A 147 -5.21 -3.90 -9.75
N ILE A 148 -4.35 -4.00 -10.76
CA ILE A 148 -3.54 -2.89 -11.26
C ILE A 148 -3.88 -2.55 -12.71
N ASN A 149 -3.52 -1.34 -13.12
CA ASN A 149 -3.44 -0.94 -14.52
C ASN A 149 -2.05 -0.37 -14.82
N ALA A 150 -1.19 -1.23 -15.35
CA ALA A 150 0.15 -0.90 -15.82
C ALA A 150 0.26 -1.25 -17.31
N PRO A 151 0.02 -0.29 -18.23
CA PRO A 151 -0.05 -0.56 -19.68
C PRO A 151 1.33 -0.69 -20.34
N THR A 152 2.38 -1.09 -19.61
CA THR A 152 3.74 -1.26 -20.15
C THR A 152 3.87 -2.58 -20.89
N ALA A 153 4.76 -2.65 -21.88
CA ALA A 153 4.86 -3.81 -22.79
C ALA A 153 5.27 -5.11 -22.08
N ASP A 154 5.99 -5.03 -20.96
CA ASP A 154 6.40 -6.16 -20.13
C ASP A 154 5.28 -6.71 -19.23
N LYS A 155 4.15 -6.00 -19.14
CA LYS A 155 3.01 -6.33 -18.28
C LYS A 155 1.73 -6.51 -19.12
N PRO A 156 1.60 -7.56 -19.95
CA PRO A 156 0.34 -7.85 -20.62
C PRO A 156 -0.85 -7.91 -19.64
N PHE A 157 -2.02 -7.46 -20.09
CA PHE A 157 -3.24 -7.54 -19.29
C PHE A 157 -3.72 -8.98 -19.13
N ASP A 158 -4.64 -9.17 -18.18
CA ASP A 158 -5.22 -10.45 -17.78
C ASP A 158 -4.15 -11.46 -17.34
N ALA A 159 -3.15 -10.96 -16.60
CA ALA A 159 -2.03 -11.72 -16.07
C ALA A 159 -1.67 -11.25 -14.66
N THR A 160 -0.97 -12.10 -13.91
CA THR A 160 -0.56 -11.78 -12.53
C THR A 160 0.92 -11.49 -12.39
N TYR A 161 1.24 -10.62 -11.43
CA TYR A 161 2.58 -10.11 -11.18
C TYR A 161 2.89 -10.09 -9.68
N ASN A 162 4.16 -10.29 -9.34
CA ASN A 162 4.73 -10.12 -8.01
C ASN A 162 6.06 -9.36 -8.20
N VAL A 163 6.51 -8.63 -7.20
CA VAL A 163 7.77 -7.86 -7.21
C VAL A 163 8.78 -8.53 -6.30
N ASP A 164 9.96 -8.87 -6.83
CA ASP A 164 11.01 -9.51 -6.05
C ASP A 164 11.45 -8.64 -4.86
N MET A 165 11.60 -9.27 -3.69
CA MET A 165 12.01 -8.64 -2.42
C MET A 165 11.02 -7.65 -1.80
N LEU A 166 9.84 -7.43 -2.39
CA LEU A 166 8.78 -6.63 -1.81
C LEU A 166 8.02 -7.42 -0.74
N GLY A 167 7.83 -6.84 0.44
CA GLY A 167 7.06 -7.44 1.54
C GLY A 167 7.51 -6.97 2.93
N ASN A 168 6.76 -7.36 3.96
CA ASN A 168 6.99 -6.96 5.35
C ASN A 168 7.02 -8.13 6.35
N VAL A 169 6.19 -9.16 6.17
CA VAL A 169 6.10 -10.32 7.07
C VAL A 169 6.73 -11.54 6.41
N VAL A 170 7.84 -12.03 6.99
CA VAL A 170 8.48 -13.27 6.52
C VAL A 170 7.51 -14.45 6.69
N GLY A 171 7.16 -15.09 5.58
CA GLY A 171 6.18 -16.19 5.56
C GLY A 171 4.71 -15.72 5.62
N GLY A 172 4.46 -14.42 5.49
CA GLY A 172 3.12 -13.87 5.27
C GLY A 172 2.68 -14.01 3.81
N ARG A 173 1.63 -13.27 3.45
CA ARG A 173 1.08 -13.21 2.09
C ARG A 173 2.07 -12.50 1.16
N ASP A 174 2.36 -13.13 0.02
CA ASP A 174 3.16 -12.51 -1.04
C ASP A 174 2.31 -11.44 -1.77
N VAL A 175 2.96 -10.35 -2.19
CA VAL A 175 2.29 -9.33 -3.02
C VAL A 175 1.88 -9.93 -4.37
N LYS A 176 0.61 -9.79 -4.74
CA LYS A 176 0.09 -10.32 -6.01
C LYS A 176 -0.88 -9.36 -6.67
N HIS A 177 -0.50 -8.87 -7.84
CA HIS A 177 -1.32 -7.97 -8.66
C HIS A 177 -1.93 -8.72 -9.85
N LEU A 178 -3.20 -8.46 -10.14
CA LEU A 178 -3.83 -8.77 -11.43
C LEU A 178 -3.79 -7.53 -12.31
N ASN A 179 -3.07 -7.55 -13.43
CA ASN A 179 -3.06 -6.43 -14.36
C ASN A 179 -4.25 -6.52 -15.32
N VAL A 180 -5.02 -5.45 -15.46
CA VAL A 180 -6.16 -5.36 -16.38
C VAL A 180 -6.16 -4.01 -17.11
N ASP A 181 -6.93 -3.93 -18.19
CA ASP A 181 -7.16 -2.64 -18.83
C ASP A 181 -7.96 -1.69 -17.91
N ILE A 182 -7.83 -0.39 -18.16
CA ILE A 182 -8.40 0.65 -17.31
C ILE A 182 -9.93 0.59 -17.23
N ASN A 183 -10.61 0.15 -18.28
CA ASN A 183 -12.07 0.08 -18.30
C ASN A 183 -12.57 -1.06 -17.40
N LYS A 184 -11.92 -2.22 -17.43
CA LYS A 184 -12.19 -3.30 -16.47
C LYS A 184 -11.94 -2.86 -15.03
N MET A 185 -10.80 -2.20 -14.77
CA MET A 185 -10.47 -1.69 -13.44
C MET A 185 -11.57 -0.76 -12.91
N LYS A 186 -11.99 0.23 -13.71
CA LYS A 186 -13.10 1.14 -13.35
C LYS A 186 -14.41 0.39 -13.13
N ALA A 187 -14.76 -0.57 -13.99
CA ALA A 187 -15.99 -1.34 -13.87
C ALA A 187 -16.05 -2.16 -12.56
N PHE A 188 -14.93 -2.74 -12.13
CA PHE A 188 -14.86 -3.46 -10.84
C PHE A 188 -15.07 -2.51 -9.66
N ALA A 189 -14.41 -1.34 -9.69
CA ALA A 189 -14.59 -0.33 -8.65
C ALA A 189 -16.04 0.19 -8.59
N ILE A 190 -16.67 0.46 -9.74
CA ILE A 190 -18.07 0.88 -9.80
C ILE A 190 -18.99 -0.20 -9.24
N SER A 191 -18.74 -1.47 -9.56
CA SER A 191 -19.56 -2.60 -9.10
C SER A 191 -19.52 -2.71 -7.57
N GLN A 192 -18.33 -2.61 -6.97
CA GLN A 192 -18.16 -2.62 -5.52
C GLN A 192 -18.81 -1.40 -4.84
N LEU A 193 -18.68 -0.21 -5.44
CA LEU A 193 -19.33 1.01 -4.94
C LEU A 193 -20.86 0.92 -5.03
N LYS A 194 -21.41 0.33 -6.10
CA LYS A 194 -22.86 0.08 -6.25
C LYS A 194 -23.40 -0.90 -5.20
N ASP A 195 -22.55 -1.78 -4.68
CA ASP A 195 -22.85 -2.67 -3.54
C ASP A 195 -22.64 -2.00 -2.17
N GLY A 196 -22.37 -0.69 -2.13
CA GLY A 196 -22.20 0.07 -0.90
C GLY A 196 -20.86 -0.17 -0.19
N GLN A 197 -19.89 -0.78 -0.86
CA GLN A 197 -18.56 -1.04 -0.33
C GLN A 197 -17.54 -0.06 -0.92
N SER A 198 -16.75 0.59 -0.07
CA SER A 198 -15.68 1.50 -0.52
C SER A 198 -14.54 0.73 -1.19
N VAL A 199 -13.69 1.43 -1.96
CA VAL A 199 -12.59 0.82 -2.71
C VAL A 199 -11.27 1.48 -2.32
N TRP A 200 -10.35 0.74 -1.70
CA TRP A 200 -8.97 1.21 -1.54
C TRP A 200 -8.32 1.33 -2.92
N PHE A 201 -7.59 2.41 -3.17
CA PHE A 201 -6.92 2.61 -4.46
C PHE A 201 -5.62 3.40 -4.31
N GLY A 202 -4.68 3.12 -5.20
CA GLY A 202 -3.35 3.71 -5.26
C GLY A 202 -3.17 4.56 -6.52
N VAL A 203 -2.61 5.76 -6.35
CA VAL A 203 -2.46 6.77 -7.40
C VAL A 203 -1.10 7.46 -7.37
N ASP A 204 -0.77 8.22 -8.41
CA ASP A 204 0.23 9.28 -8.33
C ASP A 204 -0.42 10.61 -7.90
N MET A 205 -0.14 11.06 -6.67
CA MET A 205 -0.74 12.28 -6.09
C MET A 205 0.03 13.58 -6.43
N GLY A 206 0.96 13.52 -7.39
CA GLY A 206 1.69 14.68 -7.91
C GLY A 206 0.97 15.43 -9.04
N PRO A 207 0.69 14.78 -10.19
CA PRO A 207 0.23 15.46 -11.40
C PRO A 207 -1.19 16.00 -11.31
N GLN A 208 -1.40 17.26 -11.72
CA GLN A 208 -2.74 17.84 -11.93
C GLN A 208 -3.67 17.69 -10.70
N VAL A 209 -3.12 17.94 -9.50
CA VAL A 209 -3.86 17.96 -8.22
C VAL A 209 -3.78 19.34 -7.58
N ASP A 210 -4.94 19.97 -7.37
CA ASP A 210 -5.07 21.10 -6.45
C ASP A 210 -5.49 20.57 -5.08
N ARG A 211 -4.51 20.55 -4.16
CA ARG A 211 -4.70 20.02 -2.81
C ARG A 211 -5.63 20.90 -1.98
N GLU A 212 -5.63 22.21 -2.17
CA GLU A 212 -6.42 23.10 -1.33
C GLU A 212 -7.92 22.90 -1.61
N SER A 213 -8.32 22.96 -2.89
CA SER A 213 -9.72 22.75 -3.29
C SER A 213 -10.13 21.27 -3.27
N GLY A 214 -9.17 20.35 -3.32
CA GLY A 214 -9.43 18.92 -3.36
C GLY A 214 -9.79 18.42 -4.77
N LEU A 215 -9.27 19.07 -5.82
CA LEU A 215 -9.57 18.72 -7.20
C LEU A 215 -8.42 17.94 -7.84
N MET A 216 -8.75 16.80 -8.46
CA MET A 216 -7.82 15.95 -9.20
C MET A 216 -8.36 15.79 -10.62
N ALA A 217 -7.91 16.62 -11.56
CA ALA A 217 -8.47 16.64 -12.89
C ALA A 217 -7.45 17.12 -13.92
N SER A 218 -7.46 16.52 -15.10
CA SER A 218 -6.64 16.97 -16.23
C SER A 218 -6.95 18.43 -16.58
N GLY A 219 -5.90 19.22 -16.81
CA GLY A 219 -6.02 20.61 -17.30
C GLY A 219 -6.32 21.65 -16.22
N ILE A 220 -6.28 21.31 -14.93
CA ILE A 220 -6.37 22.33 -13.87
C ILE A 220 -5.14 23.26 -13.86
N PHE A 221 -3.98 22.75 -14.33
CA PHE A 221 -2.78 23.54 -14.54
C PHE A 221 -2.35 23.43 -16.01
N ALA A 222 -2.45 24.54 -16.73
CA ALA A 222 -2.02 24.68 -18.13
C ALA A 222 -0.53 25.02 -18.23
N SER A 223 0.33 24.18 -17.62
CA SER A 223 1.78 24.42 -17.55
C SER A 223 2.44 24.46 -18.93
N ASP A 224 2.06 23.54 -19.82
CA ASP A 224 2.60 23.46 -21.18
C ASP A 224 2.26 24.69 -22.01
N ASP A 225 1.01 25.17 -21.93
CA ASP A 225 0.59 26.43 -22.56
C ASP A 225 1.36 27.64 -21.99
N LEU A 226 1.54 27.69 -20.67
CA LEU A 226 2.25 28.77 -19.99
C LEU A 226 3.71 28.87 -20.43
N PHE A 227 4.39 27.72 -20.55
CA PHE A 227 5.81 27.67 -20.91
C PHE A 227 6.05 27.47 -22.42
N ASN A 228 4.99 27.28 -23.20
CA ASN A 228 5.03 26.99 -24.63
C ASN A 228 5.95 25.79 -24.96
N VAL A 229 5.67 24.67 -24.29
CA VAL A 229 6.35 23.37 -24.45
C VAL A 229 5.33 22.26 -24.67
N ASP A 230 5.78 21.08 -25.08
CA ASP A 230 4.97 19.85 -25.14
C ASP A 230 5.67 18.76 -24.31
N SER A 231 5.06 18.42 -23.18
CA SER A 231 5.53 17.38 -22.26
C SER A 231 4.64 16.13 -22.27
N THR A 232 3.78 15.98 -23.29
CA THR A 232 2.82 14.88 -23.37
C THR A 232 3.50 13.52 -23.39
N MET A 233 3.11 12.65 -22.44
CA MET A 233 3.56 11.27 -22.35
C MET A 233 2.36 10.36 -22.13
N THR A 234 2.37 9.15 -22.69
CA THR A 234 1.38 8.12 -22.34
C THR A 234 1.64 7.58 -20.94
N LYS A 235 0.63 6.98 -20.30
CA LYS A 235 0.78 6.31 -19.00
C LYS A 235 1.90 5.26 -18.99
N ALA A 236 2.06 4.50 -20.08
CA ALA A 236 3.14 3.53 -20.24
C ALA A 236 4.52 4.21 -20.29
N GLN A 237 4.66 5.28 -21.08
CA GLN A 237 5.91 6.04 -21.14
C GLN A 237 6.27 6.64 -19.77
N ARG A 238 5.29 7.16 -19.03
CA ARG A 238 5.54 7.73 -17.69
C ARG A 238 6.05 6.67 -16.71
N LEU A 239 5.51 5.46 -16.75
CA LEU A 239 6.00 4.32 -15.95
C LEU A 239 7.42 3.89 -16.37
N ASP A 240 7.65 3.69 -17.67
CA ASP A 240 8.91 3.18 -18.21
C ASP A 240 10.08 4.16 -18.03
N TYR A 241 9.80 5.47 -18.10
CA TYR A 241 10.81 6.53 -18.03
C TYR A 241 10.88 7.21 -16.65
N GLY A 242 10.14 6.70 -15.65
CA GLY A 242 10.25 7.15 -14.26
C GLY A 242 9.62 8.51 -13.95
N GLU A 243 8.67 8.96 -14.78
CA GLU A 243 7.92 10.21 -14.57
C GLU A 243 6.75 10.01 -13.61
N SER A 244 6.16 8.81 -13.53
CA SER A 244 5.00 8.56 -12.68
C SER A 244 4.98 7.12 -12.18
N LEU A 245 4.51 6.95 -10.95
CA LEU A 245 4.32 5.68 -10.25
C LEU A 245 3.36 5.91 -9.06
N MET A 246 2.88 4.85 -8.43
CA MET A 246 2.00 4.98 -7.27
C MET A 246 2.74 5.64 -6.09
N THR A 247 2.27 6.80 -5.63
CA THR A 247 2.89 7.57 -4.54
C THR A 247 1.98 7.73 -3.32
N HIS A 248 0.68 7.48 -3.45
CA HIS A 248 -0.28 7.67 -2.37
C HIS A 248 -1.47 6.73 -2.49
N ALA A 249 -2.00 6.29 -1.35
CA ALA A 249 -3.19 5.45 -1.25
C ALA A 249 -4.34 6.19 -0.58
N MET A 250 -5.56 6.01 -1.10
CA MET A 250 -6.78 6.66 -0.65
C MET A 250 -7.97 5.70 -0.77
N VAL A 251 -9.19 6.19 -0.52
CA VAL A 251 -10.40 5.37 -0.61
C VAL A 251 -11.45 6.04 -1.51
N LEU A 252 -11.96 5.31 -2.51
CA LEU A 252 -13.13 5.71 -3.27
C LEU A 252 -14.38 5.44 -2.44
N THR A 253 -15.23 6.45 -2.30
CA THR A 253 -16.48 6.41 -1.51
C THR A 253 -17.71 6.78 -2.32
N GLY A 254 -17.56 7.01 -3.62
CA GLY A 254 -18.67 7.28 -4.53
C GLY A 254 -18.21 7.54 -5.95
N VAL A 255 -19.15 7.43 -6.88
CA VAL A 255 -18.96 7.70 -8.32
C VAL A 255 -20.20 8.39 -8.85
N ASP A 256 -20.00 9.38 -9.72
CA ASP A 256 -21.08 10.03 -10.47
C ASP A 256 -21.14 9.42 -11.87
N LEU A 257 -22.30 8.89 -12.26
CA LEU A 257 -22.52 8.22 -13.53
C LEU A 257 -23.41 9.08 -14.43
N ASP A 258 -23.11 9.14 -15.72
CA ASP A 258 -23.95 9.79 -16.70
C ASP A 258 -25.18 8.93 -17.09
N GLU A 259 -25.97 9.41 -18.05
CA GLU A 259 -27.15 8.72 -18.56
C GLU A 259 -26.88 7.36 -19.24
N ASN A 260 -25.61 7.07 -19.55
CA ASN A 260 -25.15 5.82 -20.17
C ASN A 260 -24.36 4.93 -19.20
N ASP A 261 -24.52 5.14 -17.89
CA ASP A 261 -23.80 4.43 -16.82
C ASP A 261 -22.26 4.60 -16.91
N GLN A 262 -21.77 5.66 -17.55
CA GLN A 262 -20.32 5.94 -17.64
C GLN A 262 -19.88 6.86 -16.50
N PRO A 263 -18.72 6.59 -15.87
CA PRO A 263 -18.19 7.45 -14.81
C PRO A 263 -17.77 8.81 -15.34
N THR A 264 -18.18 9.87 -14.65
CA THR A 264 -17.76 11.25 -14.95
C THR A 264 -16.75 11.77 -13.92
N LYS A 265 -16.94 11.41 -12.65
CA LYS A 265 -16.07 11.78 -11.53
C LYS A 265 -16.27 10.85 -10.34
N TRP A 266 -15.27 10.86 -9.47
CA TRP A 266 -15.12 9.97 -8.33
C TRP A 266 -14.99 10.79 -7.04
N LYS A 267 -15.62 10.32 -5.97
CA LYS A 267 -15.49 10.89 -4.64
C LYS A 267 -14.41 10.12 -3.87
N VAL A 268 -13.41 10.85 -3.40
CA VAL A 268 -12.20 10.30 -2.79
C VAL A 268 -12.11 10.76 -1.34
N GLU A 269 -11.98 9.81 -0.41
CA GLU A 269 -11.62 10.06 0.98
C GLU A 269 -10.09 10.04 1.13
N ASN A 270 -9.53 11.11 1.67
CA ASN A 270 -8.09 11.25 1.90
C ASN A 270 -7.78 11.26 3.41
N SER A 271 -6.50 11.08 3.77
CA SER A 271 -6.02 10.94 5.14
C SER A 271 -5.29 12.18 5.69
N TRP A 272 -5.42 13.34 5.02
CA TRP A 272 -4.74 14.59 5.41
C TRP A 272 -5.57 15.50 6.33
N GLY A 273 -6.56 14.91 7.01
CA GLY A 273 -7.48 15.61 7.92
C GLY A 273 -8.52 16.49 7.19
N GLU A 274 -9.38 17.13 7.98
CA GLU A 274 -10.58 17.79 7.44
C GLU A 274 -10.34 19.15 6.78
N LYS A 275 -9.13 19.72 6.91
CA LYS A 275 -8.83 21.08 6.41
C LYS A 275 -8.52 21.14 4.92
N VAL A 276 -8.20 19.99 4.32
CA VAL A 276 -7.78 19.88 2.93
C VAL A 276 -8.96 19.39 2.10
N GLY A 277 -9.14 19.94 0.90
CA GLY A 277 -10.29 19.65 0.05
C GLY A 277 -11.62 20.03 0.73
N LYS A 278 -12.65 19.21 0.52
CA LYS A 278 -13.97 19.43 1.11
C LYS A 278 -14.16 18.51 2.32
N LYS A 279 -13.74 18.98 3.50
CA LYS A 279 -13.75 18.20 4.75
C LYS A 279 -12.95 16.90 4.63
N GLY A 280 -11.77 16.96 4.05
CA GLY A 280 -10.90 15.79 3.82
C GLY A 280 -11.23 14.99 2.55
N TYR A 281 -12.31 15.31 1.84
CA TYR A 281 -12.66 14.66 0.58
C TYR A 281 -12.17 15.42 -0.64
N PHE A 282 -11.77 14.65 -1.65
CA PHE A 282 -11.37 15.10 -2.97
C PHE A 282 -12.42 14.70 -4.02
N THR A 283 -12.46 15.44 -5.13
CA THR A 283 -13.21 15.09 -6.35
C THR A 283 -12.22 14.85 -7.48
N MET A 284 -12.28 13.67 -8.07
CA MET A 284 -11.38 13.22 -9.12
C MET A 284 -12.13 13.03 -10.43
N SER A 285 -11.67 13.61 -11.54
CA SER A 285 -12.29 13.37 -12.85
C SER A 285 -12.01 11.96 -13.35
N ASP A 286 -12.87 11.43 -14.21
CA ASP A 286 -12.68 10.08 -14.76
C ASP A 286 -11.43 9.95 -15.66
N ASP A 287 -11.06 11.02 -16.37
CA ASP A 287 -9.82 11.06 -17.16
C ASP A 287 -8.58 11.03 -16.26
N TRP A 288 -8.62 11.69 -15.11
CA TRP A 288 -7.50 11.65 -14.15
C TRP A 288 -7.35 10.23 -13.57
N MET A 289 -8.46 9.57 -13.24
CA MET A 289 -8.47 8.15 -12.84
C MET A 289 -7.82 7.27 -13.91
N SER A 290 -8.06 7.53 -15.20
CA SER A 290 -7.41 6.79 -16.29
C SER A 290 -5.90 6.92 -16.28
N GLU A 291 -5.41 8.15 -16.10
CA GLU A 291 -4.00 8.49 -16.31
C GLU A 291 -3.12 8.21 -15.10
N TYR A 292 -3.64 8.39 -13.88
CA TYR A 292 -2.81 8.45 -12.67
C TYR A 292 -3.25 7.49 -11.55
N ALA A 293 -4.35 6.74 -11.70
CA ALA A 293 -4.66 5.62 -10.79
C ALA A 293 -4.02 4.33 -11.31
N TYR A 294 -3.32 3.61 -10.43
CA TYR A 294 -2.54 2.43 -10.78
C TYR A 294 -3.07 1.14 -10.16
N GLN A 295 -3.78 1.23 -9.04
CA GLN A 295 -4.19 0.08 -8.27
C GLN A 295 -5.57 0.32 -7.65
N ILE A 296 -6.40 -0.71 -7.60
CA ILE A 296 -7.60 -0.79 -6.77
C ILE A 296 -7.60 -2.12 -6.02
N VAL A 297 -8.31 -2.18 -4.91
CA VAL A 297 -8.59 -3.43 -4.20
C VAL A 297 -10.09 -3.69 -4.21
N VAL A 298 -10.46 -4.82 -4.79
CA VAL A 298 -11.86 -5.23 -4.96
C VAL A 298 -12.05 -6.69 -4.60
N LYS A 299 -13.27 -7.07 -4.26
CA LYS A 299 -13.62 -8.48 -4.04
C LYS A 299 -13.64 -9.27 -5.34
N LYS A 300 -13.26 -10.54 -5.27
CA LYS A 300 -13.28 -11.49 -6.41
C LYS A 300 -14.65 -11.60 -7.09
N GLU A 301 -15.74 -11.45 -6.34
CA GLU A 301 -17.11 -11.55 -6.85
C GLU A 301 -17.46 -10.53 -7.96
N TYR A 302 -16.72 -9.42 -8.04
CA TYR A 302 -16.92 -8.41 -9.09
C TYR A 302 -16.16 -8.70 -10.38
N LEU A 303 -15.31 -9.73 -10.39
CA LEU A 303 -14.53 -10.13 -11.55
C LEU A 303 -15.20 -11.30 -12.29
N SER A 304 -14.84 -11.48 -13.57
CA SER A 304 -15.25 -12.67 -14.30
C SER A 304 -14.59 -13.93 -13.71
N SER A 305 -15.24 -15.08 -13.86
CA SER A 305 -14.69 -16.38 -13.44
C SER A 305 -13.33 -16.68 -14.07
N GLU A 306 -13.09 -16.18 -15.29
CA GLU A 306 -11.81 -16.29 -15.98
C GLU A 306 -10.70 -15.53 -15.25
N LEU A 307 -10.95 -14.27 -14.86
CA LEU A 307 -9.97 -13.45 -14.15
C LEU A 307 -9.71 -13.97 -12.72
N VAL A 308 -10.75 -14.45 -12.04
CA VAL A 308 -10.59 -15.11 -10.73
C VAL A 308 -9.72 -16.36 -10.88
N ASN A 309 -9.97 -17.20 -11.90
CA ASN A 309 -9.13 -18.36 -12.17
C ASN A 309 -7.69 -17.99 -12.51
N ILE A 310 -7.47 -16.93 -13.30
CA ILE A 310 -6.13 -16.41 -13.58
C ILE A 310 -5.45 -15.99 -12.27
N TYR A 311 -6.15 -15.25 -11.41
CA TYR A 311 -5.62 -14.80 -10.14
C TYR A 311 -5.29 -15.95 -9.21
N ASP A 312 -6.17 -16.92 -9.03
CA ASP A 312 -5.95 -18.00 -8.05
C ASP A 312 -4.91 -19.02 -8.54
N ASN A 313 -4.93 -19.38 -9.82
CA ASN A 313 -4.20 -20.55 -10.31
C ASN A 313 -2.93 -20.22 -11.12
N SER A 314 -2.72 -18.97 -11.53
CA SER A 314 -1.50 -18.61 -12.27
C SER A 314 -0.33 -18.33 -11.35
N LYS A 315 0.86 -18.75 -11.79
CA LYS A 315 2.12 -18.31 -11.20
C LYS A 315 2.40 -16.87 -11.62
N PRO A 316 2.51 -15.90 -10.69
CA PRO A 316 2.76 -14.52 -11.05
C PRO A 316 4.14 -14.35 -11.69
N THR A 317 4.20 -13.47 -12.68
CA THR A 317 5.46 -13.02 -13.28
C THR A 317 6.23 -12.22 -12.23
N LEU A 318 7.49 -12.60 -12.00
CA LEU A 318 8.34 -11.95 -11.00
C LEU A 318 9.05 -10.74 -11.62
N LEU A 319 8.64 -9.55 -11.20
CA LEU A 319 9.21 -8.27 -11.58
C LEU A 319 10.47 -7.95 -10.76
N SER A 320 11.27 -7.03 -11.26
CA SER A 320 12.49 -6.58 -10.57
C SER A 320 12.15 -5.80 -9.29
N PRO A 321 13.03 -5.77 -8.26
CA PRO A 321 12.76 -5.06 -7.02
C PRO A 321 12.47 -3.56 -7.18
N TRP A 322 12.97 -2.94 -8.25
CA TRP A 322 12.79 -1.52 -8.58
C TRP A 322 11.73 -1.28 -9.65
N ASP A 323 10.86 -2.26 -9.93
CA ASP A 323 9.72 -2.06 -10.83
C ASP A 323 8.77 -1.00 -10.25
N PRO A 324 8.20 -0.08 -11.07
CA PRO A 324 7.31 0.97 -10.57
C PRO A 324 6.03 0.42 -9.92
N MET A 325 5.60 -0.82 -10.22
CA MET A 325 4.48 -1.46 -9.53
C MET A 325 4.86 -2.03 -8.15
N GLY A 326 6.15 -2.00 -7.80
CA GLY A 326 6.65 -2.23 -6.45
C GLY A 326 6.71 -0.98 -5.58
N ALA A 327 6.22 0.16 -6.09
CA ALA A 327 6.11 1.37 -5.31
C ALA A 327 5.29 1.13 -4.04
N LEU A 328 5.67 1.85 -2.98
CA LEU A 328 5.09 1.73 -1.65
C LEU A 328 4.44 3.07 -1.33
N ALA A 329 3.13 3.04 -1.11
CA ALA A 329 2.28 4.21 -0.89
C ALA A 329 1.64 4.22 0.50
#